data_AF-A0A520QZL0-F1
#
_entry.id   AF-A0A520QZL0-F1
#
_cell.length_a   1.000
_cell.length_b   1.000
_cell.length_c   1.000
_cell.angle_alpha   90.00
_cell.angle_beta   90.00
_cell.angle_gamma   90.00
#
_symmetry.space_group_name_H-M   'P 1'
#
loop_
_entity.id
_entity.type
_entity.pdbx_description
1 polymer ?
#
loop_
_entity_poly.entity_id
_entity_poly.type
_entity_poly.pdbx_seq_one_letter_code
_entity_poly.pdbx_strand_id
1 'polypeptide(L)'
;MIKKIFHKKKMFALIVKKGYRKKKGISFFTNNNANQQIGYMKHGKNYIIKPHSHKKRISKIFITSEVIILLKGILRVDFYDNKQKYLFSIKLYPNEIIYLVHGAHGFKIIKEVEMIEIKQGPYVSNKDKVKFNEINEKKIKIKKI
;
A
#
# COMPACT_ATOMS: atom_id res chain seq x y z
N MET A 1 -7.16 4.50 -12.12
CA MET A 1 -7.02 5.34 -10.90
C MET A 1 -6.69 4.48 -9.69
N ILE A 2 -7.44 3.41 -9.43
CA ILE A 2 -7.10 2.37 -8.45
C ILE A 2 -6.80 1.07 -9.21
N LYS A 3 -5.83 0.29 -8.77
CA LYS A 3 -5.49 -1.03 -9.31
C LYS A 3 -5.35 -1.99 -8.14
N LYS A 4 -6.10 -3.09 -8.16
CA LYS A 4 -5.99 -4.14 -7.15
C LYS A 4 -5.15 -5.28 -7.70
N ILE A 5 -4.25 -5.79 -6.88
CA ILE A 5 -3.40 -6.93 -7.18
C ILE A 5 -3.91 -8.11 -6.39
N PHE A 6 -4.32 -9.16 -7.11
CA PHE A 6 -4.76 -10.41 -6.53
C PHE A 6 -3.78 -11.54 -6.87
N HIS A 7 -3.56 -12.42 -5.91
CA HIS A 7 -2.98 -13.73 -6.13
C HIS A 7 -3.94 -14.77 -5.55
N LYS A 8 -4.44 -15.66 -6.41
CA LYS A 8 -5.60 -16.52 -6.10
C LYS A 8 -6.78 -15.65 -5.63
N LYS A 9 -7.40 -15.97 -4.49
CA LYS A 9 -8.54 -15.25 -3.91
C LYS A 9 -8.14 -14.15 -2.91
N LYS A 10 -6.84 -13.86 -2.73
CA LYS A 10 -6.35 -12.86 -1.76
C LYS A 10 -5.83 -11.61 -2.46
N MET A 11 -6.20 -10.44 -1.95
CA MET A 11 -5.65 -9.16 -2.40
C MET A 11 -4.29 -8.93 -1.74
N PHE A 12 -3.23 -8.89 -2.54
CA PHE A 12 -1.88 -8.62 -2.07
C PHE A 12 -1.63 -7.14 -1.92
N ALA A 13 -2.11 -6.35 -2.90
CA ALA A 13 -1.97 -4.91 -2.85
C ALA A 13 -3.12 -4.15 -3.50
N LEU A 14 -3.26 -2.89 -3.11
CA LEU A 14 -4.07 -1.88 -3.78
C LEU A 14 -3.20 -0.68 -4.10
N ILE A 15 -3.20 -0.25 -5.37
CA ILE A 15 -2.38 0.85 -5.87
C ILE A 15 -3.28 1.99 -6.27
N VAL A 16 -3.01 3.17 -5.74
CA VAL A 16 -3.68 4.41 -6.11
C VAL A 16 -2.75 5.19 -7.03
N LYS A 17 -3.07 5.20 -8.32
CA LYS A 17 -2.35 5.92 -9.37
C LYS A 17 -2.57 7.42 -9.23
N LYS A 18 -1.58 8.24 -9.59
CA LYS A 18 -1.54 9.72 -9.48
C LYS A 18 -2.80 10.48 -9.91
N GLY A 19 -3.61 9.89 -10.79
CA GLY A 19 -4.90 10.44 -11.24
C GLY A 19 -5.97 10.63 -10.14
N TYR A 20 -5.77 10.10 -8.91
CA TYR A 20 -6.73 10.29 -7.81
C TYR A 20 -6.97 11.76 -7.43
N ARG A 21 -5.99 12.64 -7.71
CA ARG A 21 -6.08 14.09 -7.45
C ARG A 21 -7.20 14.80 -8.22
N LYS A 22 -7.79 14.13 -9.23
CA LYS A 22 -8.96 14.60 -9.98
C LYS A 22 -10.28 14.44 -9.19
N LYS A 23 -10.31 13.60 -8.15
CA LYS A 23 -11.51 13.41 -7.32
C LYS A 23 -11.83 14.68 -6.52
N LYS A 24 -13.12 14.90 -6.27
CA LYS A 24 -13.67 15.97 -5.44
C LYS A 24 -14.33 15.36 -4.19
N GLY A 25 -14.44 16.15 -3.12
CA GLY A 25 -15.06 15.71 -1.87
C GLY A 25 -14.25 14.60 -1.20
N ILE A 26 -14.95 13.68 -0.54
CA ILE A 26 -14.37 12.54 0.17
C ILE A 26 -14.42 11.30 -0.72
N SER A 27 -13.33 10.53 -0.77
CA SER A 27 -13.27 9.28 -1.51
C SER A 27 -12.36 8.27 -0.82
N PHE A 28 -12.92 7.13 -0.45
CA PHE A 28 -12.13 6.01 0.08
C PHE A 28 -11.66 5.10 -1.04
N PHE A 29 -10.42 4.63 -0.93
CA PHE A 29 -9.82 3.67 -1.87
C PHE A 29 -9.94 2.23 -1.37
N THR A 30 -10.14 2.04 -0.08
CA THR A 30 -10.27 0.75 0.61
C THR A 30 -11.74 0.42 0.87
N ASN A 31 -12.05 -0.88 0.99
CA ASN A 31 -13.36 -1.33 1.40
C ASN A 31 -13.65 -0.96 2.88
N ASN A 32 -14.92 -0.91 3.27
CA ASN A 32 -15.34 -0.57 4.64
C ASN A 32 -14.89 -1.59 5.70
N ASN A 33 -14.66 -2.83 5.29
CA ASN A 33 -14.17 -3.92 6.15
C ASN A 33 -12.64 -4.06 6.14
N ALA A 34 -11.92 -3.14 5.48
CA ALA A 34 -10.45 -3.13 5.56
C ALA A 34 -10.00 -2.77 6.99
N ASN A 35 -8.99 -3.47 7.46
CA ASN A 35 -8.35 -3.23 8.75
C ASN A 35 -7.62 -1.86 8.78
N GLN A 36 -7.27 -1.30 7.61
CA GLN A 36 -6.75 0.05 7.43
C GLN A 36 -7.52 0.75 6.31
N GLN A 37 -7.99 1.98 6.55
CA GLN A 37 -8.70 2.77 5.55
C GLN A 37 -7.81 3.85 4.93
N ILE A 38 -7.91 4.00 3.61
CA ILE A 38 -7.19 5.04 2.86
C ILE A 38 -8.22 5.94 2.20
N GLY A 39 -8.32 7.16 2.69
CA GLY A 39 -9.19 8.20 2.16
C GLY A 39 -8.40 9.31 1.47
N TYR A 40 -8.98 9.87 0.41
CA TYR A 40 -8.56 11.12 -0.18
C TYR A 40 -9.69 12.14 -0.02
N MET A 41 -9.34 13.34 0.40
CA MET A 41 -10.27 14.45 0.58
C MET A 41 -9.79 15.65 -0.23
N LYS A 42 -10.67 16.25 -1.02
CA LYS A 42 -10.40 17.48 -1.77
C LYS A 42 -11.61 18.41 -1.68
N HIS A 43 -11.47 19.45 -0.87
CA HIS A 43 -12.49 20.47 -0.66
C HIS A 43 -12.00 21.84 -1.14
N GLY A 44 -12.93 22.72 -1.48
CA GLY A 44 -12.64 24.10 -1.84
C GLY A 44 -12.27 24.94 -0.61
N LYS A 45 -11.79 26.17 -0.87
CA LYS A 45 -11.53 27.18 0.17
C LYS A 45 -12.79 27.38 1.02
N ASN A 46 -12.61 27.59 2.33
CA ASN A 46 -13.68 27.82 3.33
C ASN A 46 -14.61 26.63 3.62
N TYR A 47 -14.35 25.42 3.08
CA TYR A 47 -15.11 24.24 3.46
C TYR A 47 -14.74 23.78 4.88
N ILE A 48 -15.74 23.56 5.73
CA ILE A 48 -15.56 23.09 7.11
C ILE A 48 -15.86 21.59 7.19
N ILE A 49 -14.87 20.79 7.56
CA ILE A 49 -15.09 19.43 8.05
C ILE A 49 -15.49 19.56 9.52
N LYS A 50 -16.74 19.20 9.86
CA LYS A 50 -17.26 19.31 11.23
C LYS A 50 -16.35 18.54 12.22
N PRO A 51 -16.02 19.10 13.39
CA PRO A 51 -15.34 18.36 14.46
C PRO A 51 -16.10 17.10 14.82
N HIS A 52 -15.39 15.99 15.02
CA HIS A 52 -15.99 14.71 15.40
C HIS A 52 -15.00 13.84 16.17
N SER A 53 -15.54 12.94 16.99
CA SER A 53 -14.78 11.88 17.67
C SER A 53 -15.15 10.52 17.07
N HIS A 54 -14.21 9.58 17.12
CA HIS A 54 -14.48 8.20 16.71
C HIS A 54 -15.01 7.38 17.89
N LYS A 55 -16.03 6.55 17.64
CA LYS A 55 -16.57 5.63 18.64
C LYS A 55 -15.54 4.56 19.00
N LYS A 56 -15.46 4.18 20.28
CA LYS A 56 -14.67 3.03 20.73
C LYS A 56 -15.18 1.76 20.04
N ARG A 57 -14.24 0.92 19.58
CA ARG A 57 -14.55 -0.39 19.01
C ARG A 57 -13.38 -1.35 19.27
N ILE A 58 -13.69 -2.62 19.46
CA ILE A 58 -12.69 -3.68 19.49
C ILE A 58 -12.33 -4.05 18.04
N SER A 59 -11.05 -4.13 17.72
CA SER A 59 -10.55 -4.54 16.40
C SER A 59 -9.55 -5.68 16.58
N LYS A 60 -9.68 -6.75 15.81
CA LYS A 60 -8.69 -7.84 15.75
C LYS A 60 -7.83 -7.66 14.51
N ILE A 61 -6.52 -7.68 14.70
CA ILE A 61 -5.52 -7.53 13.63
C ILE A 61 -4.74 -8.83 13.58
N PHE A 62 -4.87 -9.54 12.45
CA PHE A 62 -4.20 -10.83 12.25
C PHE A 62 -2.87 -10.70 11.52
N ILE A 63 -2.74 -9.69 10.67
CA ILE A 63 -1.56 -9.44 9.84
C ILE A 63 -1.37 -7.94 9.76
N THR A 64 -0.13 -7.49 9.93
CA THR A 64 0.25 -6.09 9.73
C THR A 64 0.13 -5.74 8.24
N SER A 65 -0.65 -4.72 7.95
CA SER A 65 -0.66 -4.08 6.63
C SER A 65 0.16 -2.80 6.67
N GLU A 66 0.70 -2.41 5.52
CA GLU A 66 1.47 -1.17 5.38
C GLU A 66 1.04 -0.39 4.14
N VAL A 67 1.12 0.93 4.24
CA VAL A 67 0.88 1.85 3.12
C VAL A 67 2.16 2.63 2.84
N ILE A 68 2.58 2.65 1.59
CA ILE A 68 3.67 3.50 1.10
C ILE A 68 3.08 4.61 0.25
N ILE A 69 3.43 5.85 0.58
CA ILE A 69 3.20 7.03 -0.26
C ILE A 69 4.55 7.43 -0.86
N LEU A 70 4.69 7.29 -2.17
CA LEU A 70 5.95 7.64 -2.85
C LEU A 70 5.95 9.13 -3.21
N LEU A 71 6.87 9.89 -2.61
CA LEU A 71 7.01 11.33 -2.82
C LEU A 71 7.93 11.65 -3.99
N LYS A 72 9.05 10.90 -4.11
CA LYS A 72 10.08 11.07 -5.14
C LYS A 72 10.65 9.70 -5.55
N GLY A 73 11.25 9.64 -6.74
CA GLY A 73 12.01 8.47 -7.20
C GLY A 73 11.22 7.43 -7.96
N ILE A 74 11.80 6.24 -8.09
CA ILE A 74 11.16 5.07 -8.70
C ILE A 74 11.44 3.86 -7.80
N LEU A 75 10.36 3.31 -7.23
CA LEU A 75 10.41 2.16 -6.36
C LEU A 75 9.92 0.93 -7.13
N ARG A 76 10.71 -0.14 -7.19
CA ARG A 76 10.22 -1.45 -7.62
C ARG A 76 9.72 -2.20 -6.39
N VAL A 77 8.51 -2.75 -6.49
CA VAL A 77 7.92 -3.64 -5.49
C VAL A 77 7.89 -5.05 -6.07
N ASP A 78 8.54 -5.98 -5.39
CA ASP A 78 8.64 -7.38 -5.76
C ASP A 78 7.65 -8.18 -4.92
N PHE A 79 6.73 -8.93 -5.56
CA PHE A 79 5.70 -9.70 -4.84
C PHE A 79 6.08 -11.17 -4.75
N TYR A 80 5.82 -11.75 -3.58
CA TYR A 80 6.07 -13.14 -3.25
C TYR A 80 4.83 -13.77 -2.63
N ASP A 81 4.58 -15.04 -2.90
CA ASP A 81 3.54 -15.79 -2.21
C ASP A 81 3.94 -16.14 -0.76
N ASN A 82 3.03 -16.82 -0.05
CA ASN A 82 3.27 -17.23 1.34
C ASN A 82 4.37 -18.29 1.51
N LYS A 83 4.85 -18.89 0.41
CA LYS A 83 6.00 -19.81 0.38
C LYS A 83 7.28 -19.09 -0.05
N GLN A 84 7.29 -17.76 -0.01
CA GLN A 84 8.40 -16.90 -0.42
C GLN A 84 8.77 -17.08 -1.91
N LYS A 85 7.86 -17.61 -2.73
CA LYS A 85 8.08 -17.77 -4.17
C LYS A 85 7.74 -16.46 -4.88
N TYR A 86 8.70 -15.95 -5.64
CA TYR A 86 8.52 -14.77 -6.48
C TYR A 86 7.38 -14.93 -7.49
N LEU A 87 6.55 -13.90 -7.61
CA LEU A 87 5.40 -13.86 -8.52
C LEU A 87 5.68 -12.92 -9.71
N PHE A 88 5.87 -11.63 -9.41
CA PHE A 88 6.14 -10.57 -10.38
C PHE A 88 6.53 -9.30 -9.62
N SER A 89 6.97 -8.29 -10.36
CA SER A 89 7.32 -6.99 -9.84
C SER A 89 6.50 -5.89 -10.49
N ILE A 90 6.40 -4.75 -9.82
CA ILE A 90 5.79 -3.54 -10.36
C ILE A 90 6.68 -2.34 -10.09
N LYS A 91 6.48 -1.27 -10.85
CA LYS A 91 7.09 0.04 -10.55
C LYS A 91 6.03 0.98 -9.99
N LEU A 92 6.39 1.65 -8.91
CA LEU A 92 5.65 2.75 -8.31
C LEU A 92 6.36 4.06 -8.65
N TYR A 93 5.57 5.09 -8.95
CA TYR A 93 6.05 6.40 -9.36
C TYR A 93 5.64 7.50 -8.36
N PRO A 94 6.24 8.69 -8.41
CA PRO A 94 5.91 9.78 -7.49
C PRO A 94 4.42 10.11 -7.52
N ASN A 95 3.86 10.43 -6.35
CA ASN A 95 2.44 10.65 -6.10
C ASN A 95 1.56 9.42 -6.29
N GLU A 96 2.12 8.21 -6.31
CA GLU A 96 1.35 6.98 -6.22
C GLU A 96 1.40 6.41 -4.80
N ILE A 97 0.33 5.71 -4.42
CA ILE A 97 0.19 5.08 -3.11
C ILE A 97 0.06 3.59 -3.34
N ILE A 98 0.71 2.78 -2.52
CA ILE A 98 0.49 1.34 -2.49
C ILE A 98 0.12 0.89 -1.08
N TYR A 99 -0.93 0.10 -0.98
CA TYR A 99 -1.39 -0.55 0.23
C TYR A 99 -1.07 -2.04 0.12
N LEU A 100 -0.22 -2.55 1.00
CA LEU A 100 0.27 -3.93 1.03
C LEU A 100 -0.44 -4.68 2.17
N VAL A 101 -1.09 -5.79 1.83
CA VAL A 101 -2.05 -6.46 2.73
C VAL A 101 -1.74 -7.93 2.97
N HIS A 102 -1.50 -8.70 1.90
CA HIS A 102 -1.23 -10.13 1.97
C HIS A 102 -0.03 -10.51 1.12
N GLY A 103 0.47 -11.72 1.36
CA GLY A 103 1.70 -12.20 0.75
C GLY A 103 2.91 -11.55 1.37
N ALA A 104 4.05 -11.72 0.73
CA ALA A 104 5.26 -11.00 1.08
C ALA A 104 5.65 -10.06 -0.05
N HIS A 105 6.43 -9.04 0.29
CA HIS A 105 6.94 -8.08 -0.67
C HIS A 105 8.37 -7.71 -0.34
N GLY A 106 9.11 -7.32 -1.37
CA GLY A 106 10.43 -6.72 -1.29
C GLY A 106 10.45 -5.40 -2.05
N PHE A 107 11.45 -4.58 -1.76
CA PHE A 107 11.63 -3.29 -2.40
C PHE A 107 13.01 -3.20 -3.04
N LYS A 108 13.07 -2.64 -4.25
CA LYS A 108 14.32 -2.22 -4.89
C LYS A 108 14.21 -0.76 -5.30
N ILE A 109 15.17 0.04 -4.83
CA ILE A 109 15.28 1.44 -5.23
C ILE A 109 15.88 1.49 -6.63
N ILE A 110 15.08 1.90 -7.62
CA ILE A 110 15.52 2.03 -9.02
C ILE A 110 16.09 3.43 -9.27
N LYS A 111 15.49 4.44 -8.62
CA LYS A 111 15.98 5.81 -8.55
C LYS A 111 15.74 6.31 -7.13
N GLU A 112 16.68 7.08 -6.57
CA GLU A 112 16.60 7.67 -5.22
C GLU A 112 15.17 8.07 -4.85
N VAL A 113 14.67 7.51 -3.74
CA VAL A 113 13.28 7.67 -3.29
C VAL A 113 13.19 8.50 -2.03
N GLU A 114 12.09 9.24 -1.94
CA GLU A 114 11.55 9.77 -0.68
C GLU A 114 10.16 9.16 -0.54
N MET A 115 9.87 8.52 0.59
CA MET A 115 8.61 7.82 0.80
C MET A 115 8.17 7.88 2.26
N ILE A 116 6.85 7.89 2.47
CA ILE A 116 6.24 7.79 3.79
C ILE A 116 5.67 6.38 3.93
N GLU A 117 5.99 5.72 5.04
CA GLU A 117 5.40 4.45 5.43
C GLU A 117 4.40 4.65 6.57
N ILE A 118 3.21 4.06 6.41
CA ILE A 118 2.15 4.06 7.43
C ILE A 118 1.81 2.60 7.73
N LYS A 119 2.29 2.10 8.86
CA LYS A 119 2.00 0.74 9.34
C LYS A 119 0.77 0.70 10.23
N GLN A 120 0.03 -0.40 10.14
CA GLN A 120 -1.00 -0.71 11.11
C GLN A 120 -0.37 -1.07 12.47
N GLY A 121 -0.83 -0.42 13.53
CA GLY A 121 -0.44 -0.74 14.90
C GLY A 121 -1.37 -1.77 15.58
N PRO A 122 -1.08 -2.19 16.83
CA PRO A 122 0.05 -1.76 17.65
C PRO A 122 1.39 -2.21 17.07
N TYR A 123 2.45 -1.41 17.28
CA TYR A 123 3.79 -1.82 16.89
C TYR A 123 4.20 -3.03 17.72
N VAL A 124 4.26 -4.18 17.06
CA VAL A 124 4.98 -5.34 17.57
C VAL A 124 6.41 -5.17 17.07
N SER A 125 7.40 -5.28 17.95
CA SER A 125 8.82 -5.02 17.66
C SER A 125 9.40 -5.92 16.54
N ASN A 126 10.71 -6.17 16.49
CA ASN A 126 11.40 -6.99 15.46
C ASN A 126 10.84 -8.41 15.20
N LYS A 127 9.77 -8.82 15.90
CA LYS A 127 9.01 -10.06 15.72
C LYS A 127 7.94 -9.97 14.61
N ASP A 128 7.69 -8.80 14.03
CA ASP A 128 6.64 -8.61 13.01
C ASP A 128 7.03 -9.15 11.62
N LYS A 129 8.31 -9.43 11.38
CA LYS A 129 8.84 -9.77 10.05
C LYS A 129 9.73 -11.00 10.05
N VAL A 130 9.54 -11.83 9.03
CA VAL A 130 10.51 -12.86 8.62
C VAL A 130 11.17 -12.38 7.33
N LYS A 131 12.49 -12.19 7.36
CA LYS A 131 13.28 -11.78 6.19
C LYS A 131 13.74 -13.01 5.40
N PHE A 132 13.84 -12.86 4.09
CA PHE A 132 14.32 -13.89 3.16
C PHE A 132 14.99 -13.23 1.94
N ASN A 133 15.72 -14.02 1.17
CA ASN A 133 16.52 -13.52 0.04
C ASN A 133 15.63 -13.01 -1.11
N GLU A 134 16.07 -11.93 -1.74
CA GLU A 134 15.42 -11.37 -2.91
C GLU A 134 15.53 -12.28 -4.15
N ILE A 135 14.71 -11.98 -5.16
CA ILE A 135 14.77 -12.67 -6.45
C ILE A 135 16.00 -12.18 -7.22
N ASN A 136 16.66 -13.07 -7.98
CA ASN A 136 17.73 -12.68 -8.89
C ASN A 136 17.23 -11.65 -9.92
N GLU A 137 17.97 -10.55 -10.10
CA GLU A 137 17.64 -9.47 -11.04
C GLU A 137 17.34 -9.94 -12.47
N LYS A 138 18.05 -10.97 -12.95
CA LYS A 138 17.84 -11.55 -14.29
C LYS A 138 16.47 -12.24 -14.45
N LYS A 139 15.78 -12.54 -13.35
CA LYS A 139 14.48 -13.23 -13.33
C LYS A 139 13.29 -12.29 -13.07
N ILE A 140 13.53 -10.98 -12.97
CA ILE A 140 12.49 -9.98 -12.72
C ILE A 140 11.49 -9.93 -13.87
N LYS A 141 10.21 -10.02 -13.52
CA LYS A 141 9.07 -9.92 -14.43
C LYS A 141 8.24 -8.69 -14.06
N ILE A 142 8.43 -7.59 -14.80
CA ILE A 142 7.67 -6.36 -14.56
C ILE A 142 6.24 -6.51 -15.12
N LYS A 143 5.24 -6.46 -14.26
CA LYS A 143 3.82 -6.42 -14.63
C LYS A 143 3.39 -4.98 -14.91
N LYS A 144 2.79 -4.72 -16.07
CA LYS A 144 2.14 -3.44 -16.39
C LYS A 144 0.78 -3.37 -15.66
N ILE A 145 0.50 -2.24 -15.00
CA ILE A 145 -0.72 -2.01 -14.19
C ILE A 145 -1.25 -0.59 -14.33
#